data_AF-A0A846C790-F1
#
_entry.id   AF-A0A846C790-F1
#
_cell.length_a   1.000
_cell.length_b   1.000
_cell.length_c   1.000
_cell.angle_alpha   90.00
_cell.angle_beta   90.00
_cell.angle_gamma   90.00
#
_symmetry.space_group_name_H-M   'P 1'
#
loop_
_entity.id
_entity.type
_entity.pdbx_description
1 polymer ?
#
loop_
_entity_poly.entity_id
_entity_poly.type
_entity_poly.pdbx_seq_one_letter_code
_entity_poly.pdbx_strand_id
1 'polypeptide(L)'
;MQYHRASIQPQQIWWDLFRQQQDNLTNKQLKIEYIKFKLGEEYCSINRLIDTDFMIVSEIYLAVTLAEILDNLNIPYYLGCGIASSFWGERRQTEDVDIAVILELEKIQQLITALSA
;
A
#
# COMPACT_ATOMS: atom_id res chain seq x y z
N MET A 1 29.59 -1.25 -6.44
CA MET A 1 28.74 -0.05 -6.36
C MET A 1 27.97 -0.12 -5.06
N GLN A 2 28.17 0.82 -4.16
CA GLN A 2 27.40 0.93 -2.91
C GLN A 2 26.10 1.68 -3.20
N TYR A 3 24.96 0.99 -3.13
CA TYR A 3 23.66 1.65 -3.15
C TYR A 3 23.41 2.26 -1.78
N HIS A 4 23.43 3.59 -1.70
CA HIS A 4 22.91 4.32 -0.54
C HIS A 4 21.40 4.08 -0.44
N ARG A 5 20.96 3.44 0.66
CA ARG A 5 19.55 3.41 1.07
C ARG A 5 19.10 4.85 1.36
N ALA A 6 18.43 5.49 0.40
CA ALA A 6 17.48 6.54 0.73
C ALA A 6 16.18 5.85 1.16
N SER A 7 16.15 5.51 2.45
CA SER A 7 14.98 4.97 3.13
C SER A 7 13.91 6.05 3.27
N ILE A 8 12.65 5.64 3.05
CA ILE A 8 11.37 6.36 3.17
C ILE A 8 10.89 6.98 1.85
N GLN A 9 9.74 6.47 1.39
CA GLN A 9 9.11 6.87 0.14
C GLN A 9 8.07 7.99 0.36
N PRO A 10 7.90 8.93 -0.58
CA PRO A 10 7.11 10.16 -0.39
C PRO A 10 5.64 9.95 -0.02
N GLN A 11 5.04 8.82 -0.40
CA GLN A 11 3.60 8.60 -0.27
C GLN A 11 3.19 8.24 1.17
N GLN A 12 4.06 7.54 1.88
CA GLN A 12 3.89 7.24 3.30
C GLN A 12 4.09 8.50 4.17
N ILE A 13 5.04 9.34 3.76
CA ILE A 13 5.18 10.70 4.28
C ILE A 13 3.88 11.49 4.06
N TRP A 14 3.21 11.36 2.90
CA TRP A 14 1.98 12.11 2.64
C TRP A 14 0.80 11.72 3.52
N TRP A 15 0.54 10.43 3.76
CA TRP A 15 -0.56 10.03 4.64
C TRP A 15 -0.26 10.33 6.11
N ASP A 16 0.97 10.08 6.56
CA ASP A 16 1.39 10.40 7.93
C ASP A 16 1.43 11.91 8.15
N LEU A 17 1.89 12.71 7.18
CA LEU A 17 1.82 14.19 7.22
C LEU A 17 0.37 14.67 7.16
N PHE A 18 -0.46 14.11 6.29
CA PHE A 18 -1.87 14.48 6.18
C PHE A 18 -2.61 14.22 7.49
N ARG A 19 -2.34 13.08 8.13
CA ARG A 19 -2.84 12.75 9.47
C ARG A 19 -2.26 13.70 10.53
N GLN A 20 -0.96 13.99 10.51
CA GLN A 20 -0.31 14.92 11.45
C GLN A 20 -0.81 16.37 11.32
N GLN A 21 -1.28 16.78 10.14
CA GLN A 21 -1.88 18.10 9.92
C GLN A 21 -3.34 18.20 10.37
N GLN A 22 -3.98 17.08 10.74
CA GLN A 22 -5.40 17.03 11.10
C GLN A 22 -5.59 16.34 12.46
N ASP A 23 -5.24 17.08 13.52
CA ASP A 23 -5.48 16.65 14.89
C ASP A 23 -6.98 16.37 15.16
N ASN A 24 -7.26 15.29 15.90
CA ASN A 24 -8.58 14.91 16.43
C ASN A 24 -9.64 14.42 15.41
N LEU A 25 -9.27 14.06 14.18
CA LEU A 25 -10.21 13.42 13.25
C LEU A 25 -10.30 11.90 13.45
N THR A 26 -11.51 11.37 13.35
CA THR A 26 -11.73 9.92 13.26
C THR A 26 -11.20 9.37 11.93
N ASN A 27 -10.90 8.07 11.86
CA ASN A 27 -10.47 7.42 10.60
C ASN A 27 -11.46 7.66 9.45
N LYS A 28 -12.76 7.68 9.74
CA LYS A 28 -13.81 7.98 8.76
C LYS A 28 -13.69 9.41 8.21
N GLN A 29 -13.45 10.38 9.08
CA GLN A 29 -13.27 11.78 8.67
C GLN A 29 -11.97 11.98 7.89
N LEU A 30 -10.86 11.39 8.34
CA LEU A 30 -9.59 11.42 7.60
C LEU A 30 -9.74 10.82 6.20
N LYS A 31 -10.50 9.73 6.08
CA LYS A 31 -10.79 9.09 4.81
C LYS A 31 -11.62 9.97 3.87
N ILE A 32 -12.64 10.64 4.39
CA ILE A 32 -13.43 11.62 3.62
C ILE A 32 -12.53 12.74 3.12
N GLU A 33 -11.70 13.32 3.98
CA GLU A 33 -10.81 14.42 3.60
C GLU A 33 -9.76 13.97 2.57
N TYR A 34 -9.24 12.75 2.69
CA TYR A 34 -8.35 12.17 1.68
C TYR A 34 -9.04 11.94 0.33
N ILE A 35 -10.27 11.42 0.33
CA ILE A 35 -11.08 11.24 -0.89
C ILE A 35 -11.33 12.59 -1.56
N LYS A 36 -11.73 13.62 -0.79
CA LYS A 36 -11.89 14.99 -1.32
C LYS A 36 -10.60 15.48 -1.96
N PHE A 37 -9.47 15.29 -1.29
CA PHE A 37 -8.18 15.77 -1.75
C PHE A 37 -7.70 15.05 -3.03
N LYS A 38 -7.87 13.72 -3.11
CA LYS A 38 -7.35 12.91 -4.21
C LYS A 38 -8.29 12.80 -5.40
N LEU A 39 -9.60 12.68 -5.15
CA LEU A 39 -10.60 12.33 -6.16
C LEU A 39 -11.59 13.47 -6.41
N GLY A 40 -11.81 14.36 -5.43
CA GLY A 40 -12.79 15.44 -5.52
C GLY A 40 -13.98 15.23 -4.57
N GLU A 41 -14.71 16.32 -4.31
CA GLU A 41 -15.82 16.34 -3.35
C GLU A 41 -17.02 15.48 -3.82
N GLU A 42 -17.24 15.37 -5.12
CA GLU A 42 -18.33 14.60 -5.73
C GLU A 42 -18.27 13.11 -5.37
N TYR A 43 -17.07 12.58 -5.10
CA TYR A 43 -16.84 11.18 -4.73
C TYR A 43 -17.15 10.89 -3.25
N CYS A 44 -17.37 11.93 -2.43
CA CYS A 44 -17.80 11.76 -1.03
C CYS A 44 -19.27 11.32 -0.90
N SER A 45 -20.05 11.37 -1.98
CA SER A 45 -21.42 10.84 -1.98
C SER A 45 -21.48 9.31 -2.08
N ILE A 46 -20.35 8.66 -2.40
CA ILE A 46 -20.27 7.21 -2.57
C ILE A 46 -20.06 6.58 -1.19
N ASN A 47 -21.15 6.36 -0.45
CA ASN A 47 -21.15 5.74 0.88
C ASN A 47 -20.32 4.44 0.92
N ARG A 48 -20.32 3.66 -0.16
CA ARG A 48 -19.50 2.44 -0.25
C ARG A 48 -17.99 2.71 -0.13
N LEU A 49 -17.47 3.82 -0.67
CA LEU A 49 -16.05 4.17 -0.52
C LEU A 49 -15.73 4.62 0.91
N ILE A 50 -16.65 5.37 1.53
CA ILE A 50 -16.47 5.94 2.88
C ILE A 50 -16.64 4.89 3.97
N ASP A 51 -17.65 4.04 3.85
CA ASP A 51 -18.05 3.06 4.86
C ASP A 51 -17.28 1.74 4.75
N THR A 52 -16.55 1.50 3.66
CA THR A 52 -15.65 0.35 3.61
C THR A 52 -14.50 0.57 4.59
N ASP A 53 -14.32 -0.35 5.52
CA ASP A 53 -13.19 -0.35 6.45
C ASP A 53 -11.92 -0.84 5.76
N PHE A 54 -11.42 -0.05 4.81
CA PHE A 54 -10.08 -0.22 4.26
C PHE A 54 -9.22 0.94 4.76
N MET A 55 -8.09 0.59 5.37
CA MET A 55 -7.00 1.52 5.63
C MET A 55 -6.42 1.97 4.29
N ILE A 56 -6.22 3.27 4.11
CA ILE A 56 -5.43 3.79 2.99
C ILE A 56 -3.98 3.51 3.33
N VAL A 57 -3.54 2.33 2.95
CA VAL A 57 -2.16 1.89 3.06
C VAL A 57 -1.47 2.34 1.78
N SER A 58 -0.36 3.07 1.89
CA SER A 58 0.43 3.39 0.70
C SER A 58 0.80 2.10 -0.02
N GLU A 59 0.68 2.10 -1.35
CA GLU A 59 1.00 0.99 -2.24
C GLU A 59 2.43 0.48 -1.97
N ILE A 60 3.34 1.39 -1.64
CA ILE A 60 4.71 1.05 -1.30
C ILE A 60 4.79 0.30 0.04
N TYR A 61 4.07 0.77 1.05
CA TYR A 61 4.01 0.07 2.32
C TYR A 61 3.37 -1.30 2.17
N LEU A 62 2.30 -1.41 1.37
CA LEU A 62 1.66 -2.69 1.07
C LEU A 62 2.64 -3.63 0.37
N ALA A 63 3.40 -3.15 -0.61
CA ALA A 63 4.45 -3.93 -1.28
C ALA A 63 5.52 -4.42 -0.31
N VAL A 64 6.00 -3.56 0.60
CA VAL A 64 7.00 -3.92 1.63
C VAL A 64 6.42 -4.94 2.61
N THR A 65 5.21 -4.73 3.10
CA THR A 65 4.54 -5.63 4.05
C THR A 65 4.35 -7.02 3.46
N LEU A 66 3.88 -7.10 2.20
CA LEU A 66 3.71 -8.38 1.51
C LEU A 66 5.06 -9.04 1.22
N ALA A 67 6.07 -8.27 0.81
CA ALA A 67 7.43 -8.76 0.61
C ALA A 67 8.01 -9.40 1.88
N GLU A 68 7.88 -8.74 3.03
CA GLU A 68 8.34 -9.26 4.32
C GLU A 68 7.63 -10.58 4.71
N ILE A 69 6.32 -10.67 4.48
CA ILE A 69 5.57 -11.92 4.71
C ILE A 69 6.10 -13.05 3.81
N LEU A 70 6.28 -12.77 2.53
CA LEU A 70 6.73 -13.76 1.54
C LEU A 70 8.18 -14.20 1.80
N ASP A 71 9.06 -13.26 2.15
CA ASP A 71 10.46 -13.54 2.55
C ASP A 71 10.50 -14.43 3.80
N ASN A 72 9.71 -14.13 4.83
CA ASN A 72 9.64 -14.94 6.06
C ASN A 72 9.14 -16.38 5.79
N LEU A 73 8.25 -16.55 4.82
CA LEU A 73 7.75 -17.86 4.42
C LEU A 73 8.68 -18.58 3.42
N ASN A 74 9.75 -17.94 2.97
CA ASN A 74 10.63 -18.36 1.88
C ASN A 74 9.85 -18.65 0.59
N ILE A 75 8.90 -17.78 0.24
CA ILE A 75 8.12 -17.87 -1.01
C ILE A 75 8.72 -16.87 -2.01
N PRO A 76 9.30 -17.35 -3.13
CA PRO A 76 9.84 -16.44 -4.14
C PRO A 76 8.73 -15.58 -4.78
N TYR A 77 9.02 -14.31 -5.04
CA TYR A 77 8.08 -13.38 -5.65
C TYR A 77 8.75 -12.36 -6.57
N TYR A 78 7.93 -11.72 -7.40
CA TYR A 78 8.31 -10.61 -8.26
C TYR A 78 7.31 -9.47 -8.10
N LEU A 79 7.82 -8.24 -7.96
CA LEU A 79 7.00 -7.04 -8.05
C LEU A 79 6.76 -6.71 -9.53
N GLY A 80 5.53 -6.32 -9.84
CA GLY A 80 5.10 -6.02 -11.20
C GLY A 80 4.74 -4.55 -11.43
N CYS A 81 4.35 -4.29 -12.68
CA CYS A 81 3.58 -3.13 -13.12
C CYS A 81 4.10 -1.76 -12.61
N GLY A 82 3.22 -0.92 -12.06
CA GLY A 82 3.54 0.45 -11.65
C GLY A 82 4.67 0.54 -10.62
N ILE A 83 4.71 -0.36 -9.63
CA ILE A 83 5.78 -0.43 -8.63
C ILE A 83 7.11 -0.81 -9.30
N ALA A 84 7.14 -1.89 -10.10
CA ALA A 84 8.36 -2.31 -10.79
C ALA A 84 8.88 -1.24 -11.76
N SER A 85 7.99 -0.60 -12.52
CA SER A 85 8.35 0.49 -13.45
C SER A 85 8.98 1.67 -12.69
N SER A 86 8.43 2.00 -11.51
CA SER A 86 8.97 3.04 -10.64
C SER A 86 10.38 2.71 -10.12
N PHE A 87 10.63 1.45 -9.77
CA PHE A 87 11.97 0.98 -9.41
C PHE A 87 12.98 1.12 -10.57
N TRP A 88 12.53 0.94 -11.81
CA TRP A 88 13.35 1.10 -13.00
C TRP A 88 13.49 2.55 -13.49
N GLY A 89 12.97 3.52 -12.71
CA GLY A 89 13.17 4.95 -12.95
C GLY A 89 12.08 5.62 -13.78
N GLU A 90 10.99 4.92 -14.12
CA GLU A 90 9.83 5.55 -14.73
C GLU A 90 9.01 6.28 -13.66
N ARG A 91 8.79 7.58 -13.82
CA ARG A 91 7.83 8.31 -12.96
C ARG A 91 6.42 7.84 -13.29
N ARG A 92 5.82 7.05 -12.40
CA ARG A 92 4.40 6.71 -12.43
C ARG A 92 3.76 6.87 -11.06
N GLN A 93 2.48 7.23 -11.07
CA GLN A 93 1.58 7.04 -9.94
C GLN A 93 0.90 5.68 -10.13
N THR A 94 0.85 4.89 -9.06
CA THR A 94 0.19 3.57 -9.01
C THR A 94 -0.66 3.56 -7.75
N GLU A 95 -1.85 2.96 -7.83
CA GLU A 95 -2.82 2.92 -6.72
C GLU A 95 -2.97 1.51 -6.13
N ASP A 96 -2.27 0.56 -6.72
CA ASP A 96 -2.28 -0.86 -6.43
C ASP A 96 -0.85 -1.44 -6.42
N VAL A 97 -0.77 -2.68 -5.94
CA VAL A 97 0.46 -3.46 -5.87
C VAL A 97 0.24 -4.78 -6.60
N ASP A 98 1.00 -4.97 -7.66
CA ASP A 98 1.05 -6.24 -8.38
C ASP A 98 2.21 -7.10 -7.89
N ILE A 99 1.91 -8.31 -7.41
CA ILE A 99 2.91 -9.29 -6.99
C ILE A 99 2.61 -10.64 -7.65
N ALA A 100 3.60 -11.20 -8.32
CA ALA A 100 3.58 -12.59 -8.77
C ALA A 100 4.36 -13.45 -7.78
N VAL A 101 3.77 -14.55 -7.32
CA VAL A 101 4.39 -15.48 -6.36
C VAL A 101 4.61 -16.84 -6.98
N ILE A 102 5.74 -17.47 -6.68
CA ILE A 102 6.01 -18.88 -7.01
C ILE A 102 5.57 -19.69 -5.78
N LEU A 103 4.32 -20.16 -5.81
CA LEU A 103 3.68 -20.78 -4.66
C LEU A 103 3.64 -22.32 -4.79
N GLU A 104 4.26 -22.99 -3.81
CA GLU A 104 4.16 -24.44 -3.63
C GLU A 104 2.91 -24.80 -2.79
N LEU A 105 2.31 -25.97 -3.04
CA LEU A 105 1.05 -26.38 -2.40
C LEU A 105 1.17 -26.40 -0.86
N GLU A 106 2.33 -26.83 -0.37
CA GLU A 106 2.65 -26.97 1.05
C GLU A 106 2.71 -25.62 1.78
N LYS A 107 2.88 -24.53 1.03
CA LYS A 107 3.00 -23.16 1.53
C LYS A 107 1.67 -22.39 1.54
N ILE A 108 0.63 -22.90 0.87
CA ILE A 108 -0.66 -22.22 0.76
C ILE A 108 -1.24 -21.89 2.13
N GLN A 109 -1.29 -22.87 3.04
CA GLN A 109 -1.90 -22.65 4.36
C GLN A 109 -1.09 -21.65 5.20
N GLN A 110 0.24 -21.68 5.10
CA GLN A 110 1.12 -20.74 5.80
C GLN A 110 0.88 -19.30 5.31
N LEU A 111 0.74 -19.12 3.99
CA LEU A 111 0.45 -17.83 3.38
C LEU A 111 -0.91 -17.30 3.81
N ILE A 112 -1.97 -18.12 3.79
CA ILE A 112 -3.31 -17.73 4.25
C ILE A 112 -3.27 -17.26 5.70
N THR A 113 -2.59 -18.01 6.57
CA THR A 113 -2.46 -17.66 7.98
C THR A 113 -1.71 -16.34 8.16
N ALA A 114 -0.62 -16.11 7.42
CA ALA A 114 0.16 -14.88 7.54
C ALA A 114 -0.59 -13.63 7.02
N LEU A 115 -1.44 -13.78 6.00
CA LEU A 115 -2.24 -12.67 5.45
C LEU A 115 -3.49 -12.34 6.28
N SER A 116 -3.90 -13.25 7.16
CA SER A 116 -5.11 -13.09 8.00
C SER A 116 -4.80 -12.58 9.41
N ALA A 117 -3.52 -12.37 9.73
CA ALA A 117 -3.02 -11.88 11.01
C ALA A 117 -3.02 -10.34 11.05
#